data_AF-A0AAV4XDT8-F1
#
_entry.id   AF-A0AAV4XDT8-F1
#
_cell.length_a   1.000
_cell.length_b   1.000
_cell.length_c   1.000
_cell.angle_alpha   90.00
_cell.angle_beta   90.00
_cell.angle_gamma   90.00
#
_symmetry.space_group_name_H-M   'P 1'
#
loop_
_entity.id
_entity.type
_entity.pdbx_description
1 polymer ?
#
loop_
_entity_poly.entity_id
_entity_poly.type
_entity_poly.pdbx_seq_one_letter_code
_entity_poly.pdbx_strand_id
1 'polypeptide(L)'
;MFDAPHFRAKLAIAKWRCSPHYSNYWRSLAKAGKNMASTEHKCEVCIKVLKHFSESLSKSEIRQPDVIEARFVEFCKGVESQENRFCYYLGGLHDSATRTVSDMSRPLSWGIPIEKICTRLGSKDPQICELKYSKKNARFHLLMGLTLNELQSLTEGLQLTCKGCIQKEDYIENILSAEKNEKQFHNEL
;
A
#
# COMPACT_ATOMS: atom_id res chain seq x y z
N MET A 1 -41.02 -13.18 -19.44
CA MET A 1 -40.23 -12.40 -20.41
C MET A 1 -40.05 -11.02 -19.83
N PHE A 2 -38.81 -10.67 -19.47
CA PHE A 2 -38.43 -9.33 -19.06
C PHE A 2 -37.85 -8.64 -20.29
N ASP A 3 -38.53 -7.59 -20.76
CA ASP A 3 -37.94 -6.59 -21.65
C ASP A 3 -38.15 -5.21 -20.99
N ALA A 4 -37.04 -4.56 -20.67
CA ALA A 4 -36.93 -3.09 -20.58
C ALA A 4 -36.74 -2.55 -22.02
N PRO A 5 -36.69 -1.22 -22.35
CA PRO A 5 -36.58 0.00 -21.54
C PRO A 5 -37.58 1.10 -22.05
N HIS A 6 -37.75 2.34 -21.55
CA HIS A 6 -36.85 3.49 -21.59
C HIS A 6 -37.60 4.74 -21.04
N PHE A 7 -36.84 5.69 -20.47
CA PHE A 7 -37.10 7.14 -20.40
C PHE A 7 -38.01 7.78 -19.32
N ARG A 8 -37.30 8.29 -18.30
CA ARG A 8 -37.36 9.66 -17.72
C ARG A 8 -38.73 10.29 -17.42
N ALA A 9 -39.00 10.46 -16.13
CA ALA A 9 -39.53 11.72 -15.63
C ALA A 9 -38.96 12.03 -14.23
N LYS A 10 -37.92 12.87 -14.21
CA LYS A 10 -37.45 13.59 -13.04
C LYS A 10 -38.60 14.45 -12.51
N LEU A 11 -39.36 14.03 -11.48
CA LEU A 11 -40.23 14.94 -10.69
C LEU A 11 -40.95 14.26 -9.49
N ALA A 12 -40.40 13.20 -8.89
CA ALA A 12 -41.07 12.50 -7.78
C ALA A 12 -40.22 12.30 -6.51
N ILE A 13 -39.16 13.09 -6.31
CA ILE A 13 -38.30 12.98 -5.11
C ILE A 13 -38.98 13.60 -3.87
N ALA A 14 -39.98 14.48 -4.03
CA ALA A 14 -40.56 15.23 -2.93
C ALA A 14 -41.67 14.52 -2.13
N LYS A 15 -42.20 13.38 -2.59
CA LYS A 15 -43.39 12.74 -1.96
C LYS A 15 -43.12 11.53 -1.06
N TRP A 16 -41.88 11.07 -0.93
CA TRP A 16 -41.56 9.84 -0.17
C TRP A 16 -40.98 10.08 1.23
N ARG A 17 -41.02 11.31 1.75
CA ARG A 17 -40.34 11.69 3.01
C ARG A 17 -41.18 11.50 4.28
N CYS A 18 -42.43 11.06 4.17
CA CYS A 18 -43.36 11.01 5.32
C CYS A 18 -44.11 9.66 5.40
N SER A 19 -43.41 8.53 5.54
CA SER A 19 -44.03 7.27 5.96
C SER A 19 -43.31 6.67 7.18
N PRO A 20 -43.98 6.44 8.33
CA PRO A 20 -43.33 6.11 9.61
C PRO A 20 -42.63 4.74 9.64
N HIS A 21 -42.94 3.85 8.70
CA HIS A 21 -42.43 2.47 8.70
C HIS A 21 -41.04 2.31 8.08
N TYR A 22 -40.46 3.39 7.54
CA TYR A 22 -39.18 3.37 6.82
C TYR A 22 -38.08 4.17 7.53
N SER A 23 -38.22 4.45 8.83
CA SER A 23 -37.21 5.14 9.64
C SER A 23 -36.12 4.20 10.18
N ASN A 24 -36.50 2.98 10.57
CA ASN A 24 -35.59 2.06 11.27
C ASN A 24 -34.68 1.25 10.33
N TYR A 25 -35.12 1.01 9.09
CA TYR A 25 -34.32 0.29 8.10
C TYR A 25 -33.12 1.11 7.60
N TRP A 26 -33.29 2.43 7.39
CA TRP A 26 -32.18 3.32 7.03
C TRP A 26 -31.24 3.60 8.20
N ARG A 27 -31.72 3.63 9.44
CA ARG A 27 -30.84 3.75 10.62
C ARG A 27 -29.96 2.52 10.82
N SER A 28 -30.46 1.33 10.46
CA SER A 28 -29.68 0.08 10.50
C SER A 28 -28.62 0.02 9.39
N LEU A 29 -28.98 0.38 8.16
CA LEU A 29 -28.04 0.40 7.03
C LEU A 29 -27.01 1.55 7.11
N ALA A 30 -27.36 2.71 7.66
CA ALA A 30 -26.42 3.82 7.87
C ALA A 30 -25.37 3.53 8.95
N LYS A 31 -25.56 2.51 9.81
CA LYS A 31 -24.59 2.08 10.83
C LYS A 31 -23.58 1.04 10.31
N ALA A 32 -23.86 0.41 9.18
CA ALA A 32 -22.95 -0.55 8.53
C ALA A 32 -22.02 0.10 7.48
N GLY A 33 -22.29 1.34 7.07
CA GLY A 33 -21.58 2.03 5.98
C GLY A 33 -20.67 3.20 6.40
N LYS A 34 -20.44 3.44 7.69
CA LYS A 34 -19.47 4.44 8.16
C LYS A 34 -18.13 3.78 8.44
N ASN A 35 -17.35 3.55 7.38
CA ASN A 35 -15.88 3.52 7.32
C ASN A 35 -15.43 3.04 5.92
N MET A 36 -15.96 3.65 4.85
CA MET A 36 -15.37 3.55 3.52
C MET A 36 -14.75 4.90 3.17
N ALA A 37 -13.85 5.37 4.05
CA ALA A 37 -13.10 6.60 3.82
C ALA A 37 -11.78 6.23 3.13
N SER A 38 -11.78 6.34 1.79
CA SER A 38 -10.58 6.46 0.92
C SER A 38 -9.33 5.67 1.35
N THR A 39 -9.44 4.34 1.40
CA THR A 39 -8.33 3.44 1.76
C THR A 39 -7.39 3.10 0.60
N GLU A 40 -7.65 3.55 -0.63
CA GLU A 40 -6.83 3.16 -1.81
C GLU A 40 -5.34 3.51 -1.67
N HIS A 41 -4.97 4.47 -0.82
CA HIS A 41 -3.59 4.90 -0.63
C HIS A 41 -3.00 4.53 0.74
N LYS A 42 -3.79 3.95 1.64
CA LYS A 42 -3.29 3.48 2.94
C LYS A 42 -2.83 2.03 2.76
N CYS A 43 -1.57 1.75 3.08
CA CYS A 43 -0.96 0.41 3.01
C CYS A 43 -0.70 -0.13 1.58
N GLU A 44 -0.22 0.70 0.64
CA GLU A 44 0.07 0.30 -0.75
C GLU A 44 0.94 -0.97 -0.84
N VAL A 45 2.05 -1.02 -0.09
CA VAL A 45 2.98 -2.17 -0.09
C VAL A 45 2.29 -3.42 0.44
N CYS A 46 1.59 -3.32 1.59
CA CYS A 46 0.86 -4.46 2.16
C CYS A 46 -0.15 -5.04 1.16
N ILE A 47 -0.95 -4.20 0.51
CA ILE A 47 -2.00 -4.66 -0.40
C ILE A 47 -1.38 -5.36 -1.62
N LYS A 48 -0.33 -4.80 -2.22
CA LYS A 48 0.32 -5.41 -3.38
C LYS A 48 0.99 -6.73 -3.04
N VAL A 49 1.76 -6.78 -1.96
CA VAL A 49 2.45 -7.98 -1.52
C VAL A 49 1.46 -9.10 -1.20
N LEU A 50 0.40 -8.82 -0.43
CA LEU A 50 -0.59 -9.83 -0.08
C LEU A 50 -1.44 -10.29 -1.27
N LYS A 51 -1.69 -9.42 -2.26
CA LYS A 51 -2.36 -9.83 -3.52
C LYS A 51 -1.50 -10.82 -4.28
N HIS A 52 -0.24 -10.47 -4.52
CA HIS A 52 0.71 -11.33 -5.21
C HIS A 52 0.90 -12.66 -4.47
N PHE A 53 1.02 -12.62 -3.14
CA PHE A 53 1.10 -13.83 -2.33
C PHE A 53 -0.18 -14.68 -2.41
N SER A 54 -1.37 -14.07 -2.33
CA SER A 54 -2.64 -14.81 -2.42
C SER A 54 -2.83 -15.51 -3.77
N GLU A 55 -2.34 -14.91 -4.85
CA GLU A 55 -2.37 -15.50 -6.20
C GLU A 55 -1.40 -16.67 -6.34
N SER A 56 -0.33 -16.70 -5.54
CA SER A 56 0.64 -17.82 -5.52
C SER A 56 0.13 -19.07 -4.79
N LEU A 57 -1.00 -18.96 -4.06
CA LEU A 57 -1.58 -20.06 -3.29
C LEU A 57 -2.65 -20.81 -4.08
N SER A 58 -2.67 -22.14 -3.95
CA SER A 58 -3.76 -22.96 -4.46
C SER A 58 -5.03 -22.86 -3.60
N LYS A 59 -6.18 -23.27 -4.15
CA LYS A 59 -7.47 -23.29 -3.43
C LYS A 59 -7.49 -24.20 -2.20
N SER A 60 -6.63 -25.21 -2.15
CA SER A 60 -6.47 -26.10 -0.99
C SER A 60 -5.60 -25.48 0.10
N GLU A 61 -4.52 -24.79 -0.29
CA GLU A 61 -3.58 -24.15 0.64
C GLU A 61 -4.22 -22.94 1.30
N ILE A 62 -4.98 -22.13 0.56
CA ILE A 62 -5.62 -20.92 1.10
C ILE A 62 -6.61 -21.22 2.22
N ARG A 63 -7.08 -22.46 2.39
CA ARG A 63 -8.01 -22.83 3.46
C ARG A 63 -7.31 -23.19 4.77
N GLN A 64 -5.98 -23.33 4.77
CA GLN A 64 -5.22 -23.84 5.89
C GLN A 64 -4.26 -22.75 6.41
N PRO A 65 -4.54 -22.14 7.58
CA PRO A 65 -3.71 -21.08 8.13
C PRO A 65 -2.24 -21.48 8.29
N ASP A 66 -1.97 -22.69 8.79
CA ASP A 66 -0.61 -23.17 9.04
C ASP A 66 0.20 -23.30 7.73
N VAL A 67 -0.46 -23.74 6.65
CA VAL A 67 0.15 -23.84 5.32
C VAL A 67 0.38 -22.45 4.75
N ILE A 68 -0.56 -21.51 4.92
CA ILE A 68 -0.37 -20.11 4.52
C ILE A 68 0.86 -19.52 5.21
N GLU A 69 1.03 -19.74 6.52
CA GLU A 69 2.19 -19.22 7.27
C GLU A 69 3.51 -19.78 6.72
N ALA A 70 3.58 -21.10 6.51
CA ALA A 70 4.78 -21.72 5.95
C ALA A 70 5.09 -21.20 4.54
N ARG A 71 4.07 -21.07 3.67
CA ARG A 71 4.25 -20.54 2.31
C ARG A 71 4.62 -19.06 2.33
N PHE A 72 4.15 -18.29 3.30
CA PHE A 72 4.51 -16.89 3.45
C PHE A 72 5.98 -16.71 3.83
N VAL A 73 6.52 -17.55 4.71
CA VAL A 73 7.95 -17.55 5.04
C VAL A 73 8.81 -17.86 3.81
N GLU A 74 8.41 -18.85 3.00
CA GLU A 74 9.12 -19.16 1.75
C GLU A 74 9.02 -18.01 0.73
N PHE A 75 7.85 -17.39 0.61
CA PHE A 75 7.65 -16.21 -0.22
C PHE A 75 8.59 -15.07 0.19
N CYS A 76 8.74 -14.83 1.50
CA CYS A 76 9.56 -13.76 2.04
C CYS A 76 11.08 -13.90 1.80
N LYS A 77 11.56 -15.10 1.43
CA LYS A 77 12.98 -15.29 1.07
C LYS A 77 13.33 -14.73 -0.32
N GLY A 78 12.33 -14.60 -1.20
CA GLY A 78 12.53 -14.19 -2.59
C GLY A 78 12.20 -12.72 -2.87
N VAL A 79 11.83 -11.94 -1.85
CA VAL A 79 11.44 -10.54 -2.01
C VAL A 79 12.56 -9.60 -1.58
N GLU A 80 12.65 -8.46 -2.25
CA GLU A 80 13.69 -7.46 -2.00
C GLU A 80 13.08 -6.10 -1.59
N SER A 81 13.93 -5.18 -1.14
CA SER A 81 13.57 -3.78 -0.88
C SER A 81 12.39 -3.60 0.11
N GLN A 82 11.36 -2.86 -0.27
CA GLN A 82 10.22 -2.51 0.59
C GLN A 82 9.34 -3.71 0.95
N GLU A 83 9.33 -4.75 0.11
CA GLU A 83 8.57 -5.99 0.39
C GLU A 83 9.28 -6.83 1.44
N ASN A 84 10.63 -6.85 1.43
CA ASN A 84 11.42 -7.46 2.48
C ASN A 84 11.19 -6.79 3.84
N ARG A 85 11.06 -5.45 3.88
CA ARG A 85 10.68 -4.73 5.11
C ARG A 85 9.29 -5.10 5.59
N PHE A 86 8.34 -5.27 4.67
CA PHE A 86 7.00 -5.76 5.02
C PHE A 86 7.05 -7.17 5.63
N CYS A 87 7.81 -8.08 5.03
CA CYS A 87 8.06 -9.42 5.57
C CYS A 87 8.69 -9.38 6.97
N TYR A 88 9.67 -8.49 7.19
CA TYR A 88 10.29 -8.28 8.49
C TYR A 88 9.27 -7.87 9.56
N TYR A 89 8.40 -6.89 9.29
CA TYR A 89 7.39 -6.43 10.26
C TYR A 89 6.31 -7.48 10.54
N LEU A 90 5.93 -8.27 9.53
CA LEU A 90 4.88 -9.27 9.67
C LEU A 90 5.36 -10.55 10.40
N GLY A 91 6.66 -10.82 10.42
CA GLY A 91 7.21 -12.06 11.00
C GLY A 91 7.57 -13.14 9.99
N GLY A 92 7.76 -12.78 8.72
CA GLY A 92 8.07 -13.72 7.64
C GLY A 92 9.56 -14.09 7.52
N LEU A 93 10.44 -13.42 8.26
CA LEU A 93 11.88 -13.68 8.28
C LEU A 93 12.31 -14.28 9.61
N HIS A 94 13.44 -14.99 9.63
CA HIS A 94 13.96 -15.63 10.84
C HIS A 94 14.41 -14.62 11.91
N ASP A 95 14.85 -13.44 11.50
CA ASP A 95 15.28 -12.34 12.37
C ASP A 95 14.12 -11.44 12.81
N SER A 96 12.90 -11.67 12.34
CA SER A 96 11.73 -10.93 12.76
C SER A 96 11.41 -11.17 14.24
N ALA A 97 11.27 -10.07 14.99
CA ALA A 97 10.91 -10.13 16.41
C ALA A 97 9.44 -10.49 16.66
N THR A 98 8.57 -10.38 15.66
CA THR A 98 7.11 -10.53 15.78
C THR A 98 6.62 -11.82 15.11
N ARG A 99 5.54 -12.41 15.64
CA ARG A 99 4.81 -13.55 15.03
C ARG A 99 3.41 -13.15 14.59
N THR A 100 3.32 -11.97 13.97
CA THR A 100 2.05 -11.37 13.50
C THR A 100 1.52 -12.02 12.22
N VAL A 101 2.27 -12.93 11.60
CA VAL A 101 1.84 -13.71 10.42
C VAL A 101 0.48 -14.41 10.65
N SER A 102 0.20 -14.82 11.89
CA SER A 102 -1.07 -15.45 12.27
C SER A 102 -2.29 -14.54 12.14
N ASP A 103 -2.09 -13.21 12.24
CA ASP A 103 -3.14 -12.20 12.03
C ASP A 103 -3.42 -11.93 10.56
N MET A 104 -2.56 -12.42 9.67
CA MET A 104 -2.77 -12.40 8.22
C MET A 104 -3.31 -13.75 7.74
N SER A 105 -2.71 -14.87 8.18
CA SER A 105 -3.04 -16.23 7.71
C SER A 105 -4.49 -16.62 7.99
N ARG A 106 -4.97 -16.40 9.23
CA ARG A 106 -6.33 -16.74 9.66
C ARG A 106 -7.41 -15.98 8.86
N PRO A 107 -7.41 -14.64 8.81
CA PRO A 107 -8.43 -13.92 8.03
C PRO A 107 -8.31 -14.17 6.53
N LEU A 108 -7.11 -14.43 5.99
CA LEU A 108 -6.96 -14.83 4.60
C LEU A 108 -7.65 -16.18 4.34
N SER A 109 -7.55 -17.13 5.27
CA SER A 109 -8.23 -18.43 5.15
C SER A 109 -9.75 -18.37 5.17
N TRP A 110 -10.31 -17.34 5.81
CA TRP A 110 -11.74 -17.08 5.87
C TRP A 110 -12.25 -16.27 4.67
N GLY A 111 -11.39 -15.93 3.71
CA GLY A 111 -11.76 -15.16 2.53
C GLY A 111 -12.04 -13.68 2.81
N ILE A 112 -11.41 -13.11 3.85
CA ILE A 112 -11.49 -11.67 4.11
C ILE A 112 -10.69 -10.94 3.02
N PRO A 113 -11.22 -9.84 2.43
CA PRO A 113 -10.50 -9.11 1.40
C PRO A 113 -9.23 -8.47 1.96
N ILE A 114 -8.18 -8.46 1.14
CA ILE A 114 -6.82 -8.05 1.50
C ILE A 114 -6.78 -6.62 2.03
N GLU A 115 -7.58 -5.72 1.48
CA GLU A 115 -7.67 -4.32 1.92
C GLU A 115 -8.06 -4.22 3.42
N LYS A 116 -8.97 -5.09 3.86
CA LYS A 116 -9.39 -5.16 5.26
C LYS A 116 -8.34 -5.84 6.14
N ILE A 117 -7.62 -6.83 5.63
CA ILE A 117 -6.51 -7.46 6.34
C ILE A 117 -5.42 -6.42 6.59
N CYS A 118 -4.97 -5.70 5.56
CA CYS A 118 -3.97 -4.65 5.70
C CYS A 118 -4.40 -3.53 6.65
N THR A 119 -5.68 -3.14 6.63
CA THR A 119 -6.20 -2.16 7.60
C THR A 119 -6.08 -2.66 9.05
N ARG A 120 -6.40 -3.94 9.30
CA ARG A 120 -6.27 -4.55 10.64
C ARG A 120 -4.81 -4.67 11.07
N LEU A 121 -3.93 -5.05 10.15
CA LEU A 121 -2.49 -5.10 10.40
C LEU A 121 -1.94 -3.71 10.73
N GLY A 122 -2.33 -2.68 9.98
CA GLY A 122 -1.98 -1.29 10.25
C GLY A 122 -2.49 -0.75 11.59
N SER A 123 -3.65 -1.23 12.07
CA SER A 123 -4.12 -0.89 13.42
C SER A 123 -3.25 -1.49 14.52
N LYS A 124 -2.58 -2.63 14.27
CA LYS A 124 -1.68 -3.28 15.24
C LYS A 124 -0.27 -2.69 15.17
N ASP A 125 0.21 -2.47 13.96
CA ASP A 125 1.50 -1.88 13.68
C ASP A 125 1.35 -0.85 12.56
N PRO A 126 1.35 0.45 12.90
CA PRO A 126 1.26 1.54 11.91
C PRO A 126 2.34 1.49 10.84
N GLN A 127 3.53 0.94 11.16
CA GLN A 127 4.67 0.90 10.24
C GLN A 127 4.36 0.06 8.99
N ILE A 128 3.51 -0.96 9.12
CA ILE A 128 3.06 -1.80 8.00
C ILE A 128 2.37 -0.97 6.90
N CYS A 129 1.56 0.01 7.31
CA CYS A 129 0.78 0.84 6.39
C CYS A 129 1.49 2.12 5.95
N GLU A 130 2.55 2.51 6.65
CA GLU A 130 3.44 3.61 6.28
C GLU A 130 4.44 3.22 5.18
N LEU A 131 4.70 1.92 5.00
CA LEU A 131 5.52 1.40 3.91
C LEU A 131 4.93 1.79 2.54
N LYS A 132 5.76 2.45 1.74
CA LYS A 132 5.47 2.90 0.37
C LYS A 132 6.56 2.41 -0.56
N TYR A 133 6.22 2.07 -1.80
CA TYR A 133 7.26 1.86 -2.81
C TYR A 133 7.99 3.19 -3.03
N SER A 134 9.31 3.15 -3.05
CA SER A 134 10.09 4.31 -3.44
C SER A 134 9.77 4.61 -4.90
N LYS A 135 8.86 5.55 -5.14
CA LYS A 135 8.63 6.08 -6.48
C LYS A 135 9.90 6.81 -6.85
N LYS A 136 10.74 6.17 -7.67
CA LYS A 136 11.81 6.85 -8.41
C LYS A 136 11.14 8.06 -9.06
N ASN A 137 11.46 9.25 -8.57
CA ASN A 137 10.79 10.47 -9.00
C ASN A 137 11.07 10.70 -10.50
N ALA A 138 10.26 11.53 -11.17
CA ALA A 138 10.53 11.90 -12.56
C ALA A 138 11.97 12.43 -12.72
N ARG A 139 12.48 13.09 -11.67
CA ARG A 139 13.85 13.56 -11.59
C ARG A 139 14.89 12.42 -11.57
N PHE A 140 14.66 11.31 -10.88
CA PHE A 140 15.53 10.13 -10.92
C PHE A 140 15.68 9.63 -12.36
N HIS A 141 14.58 9.52 -13.10
CA HIS A 141 14.61 9.07 -14.49
C HIS A 141 15.32 10.07 -15.41
N LEU A 142 15.12 11.38 -15.18
CA LEU A 142 15.84 12.43 -15.91
C LEU A 142 17.35 12.36 -15.65
N LEU A 143 17.75 12.25 -14.39
CA LEU A 143 19.15 12.15 -13.98
C LEU A 143 19.80 10.83 -14.46
N MET A 144 19.04 9.73 -14.50
CA MET A 144 19.48 8.48 -15.14
C MET A 144 19.73 8.63 -16.65
N GLY A 145 19.07 9.59 -17.31
CA GLY A 145 19.30 9.91 -18.72
C GLY A 145 20.59 10.68 -18.99
N LEU A 146 21.15 11.35 -17.98
CA LEU A 146 22.41 12.10 -18.10
C LEU A 146 23.62 11.18 -18.08
N THR A 147 24.74 11.59 -18.66
CA THR A 147 26.02 10.89 -18.55
C THR A 147 26.67 11.11 -17.18
N LEU A 148 27.66 10.29 -16.82
CA LEU A 148 28.37 10.41 -15.53
C LEU A 148 29.02 11.80 -15.37
N ASN A 149 29.59 12.35 -16.44
CA ASN A 149 30.23 13.67 -16.43
C ASN A 149 29.20 14.78 -16.18
N GLU A 150 28.02 14.72 -16.81
CA GLU A 150 26.94 15.69 -16.59
C GLU A 150 26.43 15.65 -15.15
N LEU A 151 26.35 14.45 -14.54
CA LEU A 151 25.99 14.30 -13.13
C LEU A 151 27.04 14.90 -12.20
N GLN A 152 28.34 14.74 -12.51
CA GLN A 152 29.43 15.37 -11.76
C GLN A 152 29.35 16.89 -11.85
N SER A 153 29.21 17.45 -13.05
CA SER A 153 29.06 18.90 -13.24
C SER A 153 27.82 19.46 -12.56
N LEU A 154 26.70 18.72 -12.56
CA LEU A 154 25.49 19.13 -11.83
C LEU A 154 25.71 19.10 -10.31
N THR A 155 26.43 18.11 -9.79
CA THR A 155 26.78 18.01 -8.37
C THR A 155 27.64 19.19 -7.93
N GLU A 156 28.63 19.58 -8.74
CA GLU A 156 29.49 20.74 -8.50
C GLU A 156 28.72 22.06 -8.58
N GLY A 157 27.84 22.21 -9.58
CA GLY A 157 26.99 23.40 -9.74
C GLY A 157 26.02 23.61 -8.57
N LEU A 158 25.55 22.52 -7.96
CA LEU A 158 24.71 22.53 -6.76
C LEU A 158 25.53 22.63 -5.46
N GLN A 159 26.86 22.71 -5.54
CA GLN A 159 27.78 22.74 -4.39
C GLN A 159 27.60 21.54 -3.43
N LEU A 160 27.19 20.39 -3.97
CA LEU A 160 27.00 19.17 -3.19
C LEU A 160 28.33 18.42 -3.07
N THR A 161 28.61 17.88 -1.89
CA THR A 161 29.77 17.01 -1.70
C THR A 161 29.34 15.54 -1.79
N CYS A 162 29.90 14.80 -2.75
CA CYS A 162 29.60 13.38 -2.98
C CYS A 162 30.76 12.54 -2.43
N LYS A 163 30.71 12.13 -1.16
CA LYS A 163 31.76 11.29 -0.55
C LYS A 163 31.50 9.82 -0.86
N GLY A 164 32.34 9.22 -1.72
CA GLY A 164 32.27 7.79 -2.04
C GLY A 164 31.34 7.42 -3.20
N CYS A 165 30.98 8.37 -4.05
CA CYS A 165 30.16 8.11 -5.24
C CYS A 165 31.03 7.48 -6.33
N ILE A 166 30.79 6.20 -6.63
CA ILE A 166 31.58 5.42 -7.60
C ILE A 166 30.69 5.05 -8.79
N GLN A 167 29.43 4.71 -8.51
CA GLN A 167 28.43 4.36 -9.50
C GLN A 167 27.59 5.57 -9.87
N LYS A 168 26.98 5.52 -11.05
CA LYS A 168 26.14 6.59 -11.58
C LYS A 168 24.95 6.86 -10.64
N GLU A 169 24.39 5.79 -10.09
CA GLU A 169 23.28 5.79 -9.15
C GLU A 169 23.63 6.57 -7.87
N ASP A 170 24.87 6.48 -7.37
CA ASP A 170 25.33 7.18 -6.16
C ASP A 170 25.22 8.70 -6.32
N TYR A 171 25.62 9.23 -7.48
CA TYR A 171 25.51 10.66 -7.79
C TYR A 171 24.05 11.10 -7.85
N ILE A 172 23.18 10.28 -8.42
CA ILE A 172 21.75 10.56 -8.53
C ILE A 172 21.11 10.58 -7.14
N GLU A 173 21.44 9.60 -6.29
CA GLU A 173 20.94 9.56 -4.92
C GLU A 173 21.40 10.75 -4.10
N ASN A 174 22.66 11.18 -4.24
CA ASN A 174 23.17 12.37 -3.54
C ASN A 174 22.39 13.63 -3.93
N ILE A 175 22.22 13.87 -5.23
CA ILE A 175 21.46 15.03 -5.75
C ILE A 175 20.01 15.00 -5.24
N LEU A 176 19.34 13.84 -5.31
CA LEU A 176 17.96 13.69 -4.85
C LEU A 176 17.79 13.83 -3.34
N SER A 177 18.79 13.42 -2.56
CA SER A 177 18.77 13.54 -1.10
C SER A 177 18.86 15.01 -0.66
N ALA A 178 19.71 15.80 -1.33
CA ALA A 178 19.85 17.23 -1.06
C ALA A 178 18.54 18.00 -1.29
N GLU A 179 17.81 17.69 -2.37
CA GLU A 179 16.52 18.32 -2.68
C GLU A 179 15.41 18.00 -1.67
N LYS A 180 15.44 16.79 -1.08
CA LYS A 180 14.47 16.44 -0.04
C LYS A 180 14.68 17.27 1.22
N ASN A 181 15.92 17.52 1.59
CA ASN A 181 16.27 18.34 2.75
C ASN A 181 15.76 19.78 2.57
N GLU A 182 15.85 20.35 1.37
CA GLU A 182 15.33 21.69 1.06
C GLU A 182 13.80 21.76 1.18
N LYS A 183 13.08 20.74 0.69
CA LYS A 183 11.61 20.68 0.81
C LYS A 183 11.13 20.46 2.23
N GLN A 184 11.89 19.72 3.03
CA GLN A 184 11.55 19.51 4.44
C GLN A 184 11.67 20.81 5.23
N PHE A 185 12.68 21.62 4.93
CA PHE A 185 12.85 22.94 5.53
C PHE A 185 11.70 23.90 5.21
N HIS A 186 11.13 23.82 4.00
CA HIS A 186 9.99 24.66 3.59
C HIS A 186 8.62 24.21 4.15
N ASN A 187 8.48 22.98 4.66
CA ASN A 187 7.23 22.50 5.26
C ASN A 187 7.18 22.67 6.79
N GLU A 188 8.31 23.07 7.41
CA GLU A 188 8.42 23.32 8.85
C GLU A 188 8.35 24.83 9.21
N LEU A 189 8.12 25.69 8.21
CA LEU A 189 7.79 27.12 8.35
C LEU A 189 6.30 27.36 8.09
#